data_AF-A0A1F7X2Y9-F1
#
_entry.id   AF-A0A1F7X2Y9-F1
#
_cell.length_a   1.000
_cell.length_b   1.000
_cell.length_c   1.000
_cell.angle_alpha   90.00
_cell.angle_beta   90.00
_cell.angle_gamma   90.00
#
_symmetry.space_group_name_H-M   'P 1'
#
loop_
_entity.id
_entity.type
_entity.pdbx_description
1 polymer ?
#
loop_
_entity_poly.entity_id
_entity_poly.type
_entity_poly.pdbx_seq_one_letter_code
_entity_poly.pdbx_strand_id
1 'polypeptide(L)'
;MDLTKETDKDAFLSRTVRVVEPEVSVQELPILHSPGLGYLTFEDALRVAYLEGKAYSDNQSLMQYLHNMENALIAKDINNTAKGRPNMSLKYTDESGKMRGYFLSYEGVLNDQNVAETNEGQRFSDQPVLYLLDLASDRESPMTGGRLINGFVDLYKRNYLDQGNLMPLFMQAREQTSFKIIQRQLQKIGQEVGMDFELIELPTYTEGEDTMHPVIIRPIVKK
;
A
#
# COMPACT_ATOMS: atom_id res chain seq x y z
N MET A 1 30.58 74.15 13.07
CA MET A 1 30.03 73.58 11.83
C MET A 1 28.91 72.65 12.25
N ASP A 2 27.75 72.88 11.67
CA ASP A 2 26.46 72.29 11.99
C ASP A 2 26.47 70.75 11.80
N LEU A 3 25.96 69.99 12.76
CA LEU A 3 25.90 68.51 12.76
C LEU A 3 24.47 68.00 12.47
N THR A 4 23.69 68.74 11.70
CA THR A 4 22.33 68.34 11.31
C THR A 4 22.21 68.16 9.80
N LYS A 5 21.61 67.03 9.39
CA LYS A 5 21.33 66.49 8.03
C LYS A 5 22.35 65.41 7.61
N GLU A 6 21.98 64.20 7.20
CA GLU A 6 20.72 63.64 6.70
C GLU A 6 20.84 62.10 6.70
N THR A 7 19.69 61.41 6.78
CA THR A 7 19.39 60.05 6.26
C THR A 7 20.30 58.88 6.71
N ASP A 8 19.81 57.83 7.38
CA ASP A 8 18.73 56.97 6.88
C ASP A 8 18.01 56.26 8.02
N LYS A 9 16.67 56.30 7.94
CA LYS A 9 15.78 55.44 8.68
C LYS A 9 15.72 54.08 7.99
N ASP A 10 15.69 53.03 8.81
CA ASP A 10 14.95 51.78 8.61
C ASP A 10 15.09 51.03 7.28
N ALA A 11 15.75 49.86 7.34
CA ALA A 11 15.32 48.71 6.54
C ALA A 11 15.69 47.36 7.18
N PHE A 12 15.41 47.19 8.48
CA PHE A 12 15.19 45.82 8.95
C PHE A 12 13.84 45.37 8.42
N LEU A 13 13.85 44.69 7.28
CA LEU A 13 12.73 43.93 6.76
C LEU A 13 12.37 42.84 7.79
N SER A 14 11.54 43.19 8.77
CA SER A 14 10.83 42.21 9.58
C SER A 14 9.83 41.52 8.67
N ARG A 15 10.28 40.48 7.99
CA ARG A 15 9.41 39.59 7.22
C ARG A 15 8.56 38.86 8.26
N THR A 16 7.33 39.32 8.48
CA THR A 16 6.36 38.57 9.28
C THR A 16 6.08 37.27 8.55
N VAL A 17 6.74 36.19 8.95
CA VAL A 17 6.41 34.84 8.50
C VAL A 17 5.08 34.51 9.17
N ARG A 18 3.98 34.68 8.43
CA ARG A 18 2.72 34.06 8.80
C ARG A 18 2.91 32.56 8.62
N VAL A 19 3.09 31.85 9.72
CA VAL A 19 2.90 30.40 9.75
C VAL A 19 1.41 30.21 9.49
N VAL A 20 1.07 29.95 8.24
CA VAL A 20 -0.24 29.38 7.92
C VAL A 20 -0.13 27.95 8.40
N GLU A 21 -0.70 27.66 9.58
CA GLU A 21 -0.93 26.28 9.96
C GLU A 21 -1.73 25.66 8.82
N PRO A 22 -1.20 24.62 8.13
CA PRO A 22 -2.01 23.94 7.15
C PRO A 22 -3.24 23.43 7.90
N GLU A 23 -4.43 23.80 7.44
CA GLU A 23 -5.65 23.08 7.80
C GLU A 23 -5.46 21.65 7.32
N VAL A 24 -4.90 20.81 8.19
CA VAL A 24 -4.87 19.37 7.98
C VAL A 24 -6.32 18.94 8.20
N SER A 25 -7.06 18.88 7.10
CA SER A 25 -8.30 18.12 7.03
C SER A 25 -7.95 16.70 7.48
N VAL A 26 -8.26 16.38 8.73
CA VAL A 26 -8.23 15.00 9.21
C VAL A 26 -9.38 14.31 8.47
N GLN A 27 -9.06 13.70 7.33
CA GLN A 27 -10.00 12.79 6.67
C GLN A 27 -10.31 11.69 7.69
N GLU A 28 -11.54 11.68 8.20
CA GLU A 28 -12.01 10.58 9.04
C GLU A 28 -11.87 9.29 8.24
N LEU A 29 -11.06 8.37 8.76
CA LEU A 29 -10.82 7.09 8.11
C LEU A 29 -12.15 6.31 8.04
N PRO A 30 -12.48 5.70 6.89
CA PRO A 30 -13.69 4.91 6.77
C PRO A 30 -13.78 3.82 7.85
N ILE A 31 -14.99 3.57 8.36
CA ILE A 31 -15.19 2.51 9.36
C ILE A 31 -14.97 1.14 8.69
N LEU A 32 -14.08 0.33 9.26
CA LEU A 32 -13.90 -1.07 8.88
C LEU A 32 -14.97 -1.91 9.57
N HIS A 33 -15.75 -2.69 8.80
CA HIS A 33 -16.92 -3.40 9.33
C HIS A 33 -16.57 -4.75 9.98
N SER A 34 -15.32 -5.20 9.89
CA SER A 34 -14.88 -6.49 10.44
C SER A 34 -14.15 -6.32 11.78
N PRO A 35 -14.60 -6.99 12.86
CA PRO A 35 -13.93 -6.97 14.14
C PRO A 35 -12.45 -7.35 14.02
N GLY A 36 -11.60 -6.59 14.71
CA GLY A 36 -10.15 -6.78 14.72
C GLY A 36 -9.40 -6.19 13.52
N LEU A 37 -10.08 -5.78 12.44
CA LEU A 37 -9.42 -5.03 11.37
C LEU A 37 -9.19 -3.58 11.78
N GLY A 38 -8.00 -3.09 11.53
CA GLY A 38 -7.62 -1.69 11.69
C GLY A 38 -6.77 -1.23 10.52
N TYR A 39 -6.60 0.07 10.39
CA TYR A 39 -5.64 0.62 9.43
C TYR A 39 -4.21 0.38 9.91
N LEU A 40 -3.36 -0.06 8.99
CA LEU A 40 -1.93 -0.18 9.23
C LEU A 40 -1.27 1.19 8.98
N THR A 41 -0.46 1.62 9.94
CA THR A 41 0.22 2.93 9.95
C THR A 41 1.70 2.76 10.32
N PHE A 42 2.49 3.83 10.21
CA PHE A 42 3.89 3.80 10.61
C PHE A 42 4.10 3.42 12.11
N GLU A 43 3.13 3.70 12.99
CA GLU A 43 3.19 3.32 14.41
C GLU A 43 3.21 1.80 14.63
N ASP A 44 2.89 1.02 13.59
CA ASP A 44 2.89 -0.44 13.63
C ASP A 44 4.21 -1.06 13.12
N ALA A 45 5.20 -0.26 12.70
CA ALA A 45 6.43 -0.74 12.05
C ALA A 45 7.16 -1.82 12.85
N LEU A 46 7.30 -1.65 14.17
CA LEU A 46 7.92 -2.65 15.05
C LEU A 46 7.14 -3.98 15.08
N ARG A 47 5.80 -3.92 15.06
CA ARG A 47 4.94 -5.12 15.07
C ARG A 47 5.00 -5.84 13.72
N VAL A 48 5.05 -5.09 12.63
CA VAL A 48 5.25 -5.60 11.27
C VAL A 48 6.57 -6.35 11.18
N ALA A 49 7.69 -5.73 11.57
CA ALA A 49 9.00 -6.38 11.52
C ALA A 49 9.08 -7.66 12.37
N TYR A 50 8.41 -7.67 13.53
CA TYR A 50 8.29 -8.87 14.36
C TYR A 50 7.50 -9.99 13.67
N LEU A 51 6.43 -9.65 12.94
CA LEU A 51 5.63 -10.61 12.18
C LEU A 51 6.38 -11.15 10.96
N GLU A 52 7.10 -10.30 10.22
CA GLU A 52 7.95 -10.74 9.09
C GLU A 52 8.96 -11.80 9.53
N GLY A 53 9.66 -11.57 10.65
CA GLY A 53 10.64 -12.52 11.17
C GLY A 53 10.05 -13.89 11.50
N LYS A 54 8.73 -13.97 11.74
CA LYS A 54 8.01 -15.25 11.91
C LYS A 54 7.49 -15.81 10.60
N ALA A 55 6.93 -14.96 9.75
CA ALA A 55 6.27 -15.36 8.51
C ALA A 55 7.27 -15.90 7.48
N TYR A 56 8.44 -15.26 7.41
CA TYR A 56 9.52 -15.52 6.46
C TYR A 56 10.71 -16.25 7.08
N SER A 57 10.51 -16.94 8.20
CA SER A 57 11.58 -17.71 8.84
C SER A 57 12.17 -18.79 7.93
N ASP A 58 11.40 -19.25 6.93
CA ASP A 58 11.81 -20.23 5.91
C ASP A 58 12.64 -19.63 4.77
N ASN A 59 12.55 -18.32 4.51
CA ASN A 59 13.37 -17.66 3.49
C ASN A 59 13.69 -16.21 3.92
N GLN A 60 14.85 -16.03 4.55
CA GLN A 60 15.28 -14.73 5.07
C GLN A 60 15.55 -13.69 3.97
N SER A 61 15.77 -14.10 2.72
CA SER A 61 15.99 -13.16 1.61
C SER A 61 14.74 -12.33 1.29
N LEU A 62 13.56 -12.83 1.65
CA LEU A 62 12.28 -12.12 1.49
C LEU A 62 11.98 -11.13 2.63
N MET A 63 12.79 -11.14 3.71
CA MET A 63 12.61 -10.20 4.79
C MET A 63 13.00 -8.79 4.36
N GLN A 64 12.09 -7.84 4.51
CA GLN A 64 12.37 -6.45 4.16
C GLN A 64 13.26 -5.76 5.20
N TYR A 65 13.40 -6.33 6.40
CA TYR A 65 14.10 -5.74 7.56
C TYR A 65 13.42 -4.45 8.07
N LEU A 66 13.54 -4.18 9.37
CA LEU A 66 12.78 -3.13 10.07
C LEU A 66 12.85 -1.75 9.40
N HIS A 67 14.04 -1.33 8.97
CA HIS A 67 14.25 0.01 8.40
C HIS A 67 13.51 0.20 7.06
N ASN A 68 13.43 -0.83 6.20
CA ASN A 68 12.70 -0.70 4.95
C ASN A 68 11.19 -0.72 5.17
N MET A 69 10.71 -1.51 6.14
CA MET A 69 9.28 -1.52 6.51
C MET A 69 8.82 -0.23 7.14
N GLU A 70 9.62 0.31 8.06
CA GLU A 70 9.37 1.63 8.63
C GLU A 70 9.34 2.71 7.54
N ASN A 71 10.33 2.74 6.65
CA ASN A 71 10.37 3.69 5.54
C ASN A 71 9.17 3.55 4.60
N ALA A 72 8.77 2.31 4.26
CA ALA A 72 7.61 2.06 3.40
C ALA A 72 6.31 2.56 4.03
N LEU A 73 6.10 2.29 5.33
CA LEU A 73 4.91 2.74 6.06
C LEU A 73 4.86 4.27 6.18
N ILE A 74 5.98 4.90 6.54
CA ILE A 74 6.10 6.36 6.63
C ILE A 74 5.85 7.01 5.26
N ALA A 75 6.52 6.53 4.21
CA ALA A 75 6.36 7.07 2.87
C ALA A 75 4.93 6.94 2.36
N LYS A 76 4.28 5.81 2.62
CA LYS A 76 2.85 5.60 2.35
C LYS A 76 1.99 6.63 3.11
N ASP A 77 2.16 6.77 4.42
CA ASP A 77 1.32 7.67 5.24
C ASP A 77 1.49 9.15 4.83
N ILE A 78 2.73 9.59 4.53
CA ILE A 78 3.01 10.93 4.01
C ILE A 78 2.34 11.13 2.66
N ASN A 79 2.51 10.19 1.72
CA ASN A 79 1.96 10.29 0.37
C ASN A 79 0.43 10.28 0.38
N ASN A 80 -0.18 9.47 1.25
CA ASN A 80 -1.63 9.42 1.42
C ASN A 80 -2.17 10.75 1.92
N THR A 81 -1.55 11.31 2.97
CA THR A 81 -1.95 12.59 3.53
C THR A 81 -1.76 13.73 2.52
N ALA A 82 -0.59 13.80 1.87
CA ALA A 82 -0.25 14.86 0.94
C ALA A 82 -1.14 14.90 -0.32
N LYS A 83 -1.69 13.74 -0.74
CA LYS A 83 -2.50 13.60 -1.94
C LYS A 83 -3.98 13.31 -1.67
N GLY A 84 -4.41 13.24 -0.41
CA GLY A 84 -5.78 12.89 -0.02
C GLY A 84 -6.20 11.48 -0.46
N ARG A 85 -5.26 10.51 -0.43
CA ARG A 85 -5.50 9.12 -0.84
C ARG A 85 -5.98 8.27 0.33
N PRO A 86 -6.86 7.28 0.10
CA PRO A 86 -7.29 6.36 1.14
C PRO A 86 -6.13 5.50 1.64
N ASN A 87 -6.12 5.20 2.94
CA ASN A 87 -5.23 4.17 3.47
C ASN A 87 -5.75 2.79 3.10
N MET A 88 -5.06 2.12 2.17
CA MET A 88 -5.40 0.78 1.70
C MET A 88 -4.68 -0.34 2.49
N SER A 89 -3.82 0.03 3.44
CA SER A 89 -3.10 -0.93 4.28
C SER A 89 -3.87 -1.28 5.54
N LEU A 90 -3.90 -2.57 5.87
CA LEU A 90 -4.68 -3.14 6.96
C LEU A 90 -3.81 -3.90 7.94
N LYS A 91 -4.24 -3.93 9.20
CA LYS A 91 -3.76 -4.83 10.24
C LYS A 91 -4.93 -5.63 10.79
N TYR A 92 -4.64 -6.82 11.29
CA TYR A 92 -5.58 -7.61 12.06
C TYR A 92 -5.04 -7.81 13.48
N THR A 93 -5.85 -7.43 14.46
CA THR A 93 -5.58 -7.56 15.89
C THR A 93 -6.61 -8.48 16.51
N ASP A 94 -6.15 -9.46 17.27
CA ASP A 94 -7.05 -10.38 17.98
C ASP A 94 -7.66 -9.76 19.24
N GLU A 95 -8.54 -10.50 19.90
CA GLU A 95 -9.23 -10.07 21.14
C GLU A 95 -8.27 -9.77 22.30
N SER A 96 -7.04 -10.30 22.26
CA SER A 96 -6.00 -10.02 23.25
C SER A 96 -5.21 -8.74 22.98
N GLY A 97 -5.51 -8.04 21.88
CA GLY A 97 -4.77 -6.86 21.44
C GLY A 97 -3.47 -7.19 20.68
N LYS A 98 -3.21 -8.47 20.37
CA LYS A 98 -2.02 -8.88 19.63
C LYS A 98 -2.26 -8.75 18.13
N MET A 99 -1.37 -8.06 17.42
CA MET A 99 -1.37 -8.05 15.96
C MET A 99 -1.00 -9.44 15.43
N ARG A 100 -1.86 -10.00 14.58
CA ARG A 100 -1.71 -11.33 13.99
C ARG A 100 -1.40 -11.29 12.51
N GLY A 101 -1.47 -10.13 11.86
CA GLY A 101 -1.10 -10.00 10.47
C GLY A 101 -1.31 -8.59 9.96
N TYR A 102 -0.78 -8.34 8.77
CA TYR A 102 -0.93 -7.09 8.07
C TYR A 102 -0.99 -7.30 6.57
N PHE A 103 -1.54 -6.30 5.89
CA PHE A 103 -1.60 -6.16 4.45
C PHE A 103 -1.06 -4.77 4.13
N LEU A 104 0.09 -4.69 3.48
CA LEU A 104 0.74 -3.43 3.11
C LEU A 104 0.45 -3.13 1.63
N SER A 105 -0.26 -2.03 1.37
CA SER A 105 -0.53 -1.56 0.03
C SER A 105 -0.42 -0.03 -0.08
N TYR A 106 -0.17 0.47 -1.29
CA TYR A 106 -0.07 1.90 -1.54
C TYR A 106 -0.31 2.26 -3.02
N GLU A 107 -0.85 3.45 -3.27
CA GLU A 107 -0.99 3.95 -4.62
C GLU A 107 0.36 4.44 -5.17
N GLY A 108 0.72 3.96 -6.35
CA GLY A 108 1.92 4.36 -7.07
C GLY A 108 1.69 4.43 -8.57
N VAL A 109 2.80 4.42 -9.29
CA VAL A 109 2.83 4.41 -10.75
C VAL A 109 3.83 3.33 -11.15
N LEU A 110 3.42 2.44 -12.07
CA LEU A 110 4.32 1.42 -12.62
C LEU A 110 5.50 2.09 -13.31
N ASN A 111 6.70 1.57 -13.09
CA ASN A 111 7.92 2.01 -13.75
C ASN A 111 8.53 0.82 -14.50
N ASP A 112 9.45 1.11 -15.43
CA ASP A 112 10.08 0.10 -16.28
C ASP A 112 10.91 -0.94 -15.49
N GLN A 113 11.29 -0.64 -14.23
CA GLN A 113 11.98 -1.60 -13.36
C GLN A 113 11.03 -2.66 -12.79
N ASN A 114 9.76 -2.29 -12.58
CA ASN A 114 8.73 -3.17 -12.02
C ASN A 114 8.02 -4.01 -13.09
N VAL A 115 8.14 -3.63 -14.36
CA VAL A 115 7.47 -4.29 -15.47
C VAL A 115 8.44 -4.40 -16.64
N ALA A 116 9.04 -5.58 -16.79
CA ALA A 116 9.73 -5.91 -18.04
C ALA A 116 8.70 -5.87 -19.18
N GLU A 117 9.07 -5.28 -20.32
CA GLU A 117 8.25 -5.38 -21.54
C GLU A 117 7.90 -6.85 -21.76
N THR A 118 6.62 -7.17 -21.89
CA THR A 118 6.22 -8.52 -22.28
C THR A 118 6.75 -8.79 -23.69
N ASN A 119 6.94 -10.06 -24.05
CA ASN A 119 7.32 -10.45 -25.42
C ASN A 119 6.34 -9.93 -26.50
N GLU A 120 5.18 -9.39 -26.10
CA GLU A 120 4.13 -8.85 -26.95
C GLU A 120 4.19 -7.32 -27.12
N GLY A 121 5.22 -6.66 -26.58
CA GLY A 121 5.43 -5.20 -26.74
C GLY A 121 4.47 -4.33 -25.93
N GLN A 122 3.80 -4.90 -24.93
CA GLN A 122 2.85 -4.18 -24.09
C GLN A 122 3.60 -3.38 -23.02
N ARG A 123 3.44 -2.05 -23.04
CA ARG A 123 4.04 -1.15 -22.05
C ARG A 123 3.05 -0.85 -20.94
N PHE A 124 3.53 -1.01 -19.71
CA PHE A 124 2.78 -0.74 -18.49
C PHE A 124 3.35 0.43 -17.68
N SER A 125 4.48 1.01 -18.11
CA SER A 125 5.04 2.19 -17.45
C SER A 125 4.07 3.36 -17.44
N ASP A 126 4.23 4.19 -16.41
CA ASP A 126 3.42 5.39 -16.14
C ASP A 126 1.94 5.11 -15.83
N GLN A 127 1.53 3.85 -15.74
CA GLN A 127 0.18 3.48 -15.35
C GLN A 127 -0.01 3.63 -13.82
N PRO A 128 -1.02 4.37 -13.34
CA PRO A 128 -1.40 4.37 -11.94
C PRO A 128 -1.81 2.97 -11.49
N VAL A 129 -1.36 2.57 -10.30
CA VAL A 129 -1.60 1.23 -9.77
C VAL A 129 -1.69 1.25 -8.25
N LEU A 130 -2.42 0.31 -7.69
CA LEU A 130 -2.36 -0.01 -6.27
C LEU A 130 -1.37 -1.16 -6.06
N TYR A 131 -0.20 -0.85 -5.51
CA TYR A 131 0.82 -1.83 -5.15
C TYR A 131 0.34 -2.63 -3.94
N LEU A 132 0.33 -3.96 -4.04
CA LEU A 132 0.19 -4.88 -2.91
C LEU A 132 1.59 -5.38 -2.59
N LEU A 133 2.25 -4.68 -1.67
CA LEU A 133 3.67 -4.89 -1.38
C LEU A 133 3.86 -6.19 -0.61
N ASP A 134 3.04 -6.42 0.41
CA ASP A 134 3.19 -7.58 1.28
C ASP A 134 1.88 -7.95 2.00
N LEU A 135 1.74 -9.25 2.27
CA LEU A 135 0.69 -9.84 3.10
C LEU A 135 1.32 -10.93 3.97
N ALA A 136 1.44 -10.64 5.26
CA ALA A 136 1.95 -11.59 6.23
C ALA A 136 0.94 -11.82 7.35
N SER A 137 0.87 -13.08 7.80
CA SER A 137 0.05 -13.47 8.94
C SER A 137 0.77 -14.49 9.81
N ASP A 138 0.55 -14.38 11.11
CA ASP A 138 1.00 -15.31 12.13
C ASP A 138 0.37 -16.70 11.89
N ARG A 139 1.22 -17.73 11.78
CA ARG A 139 0.78 -19.12 11.59
C ARG A 139 -0.07 -19.63 12.75
N GLU A 140 0.06 -19.03 13.94
CA GLU A 140 -0.77 -19.32 15.12
C GLU A 140 -2.21 -18.78 15.00
N SER A 141 -2.51 -17.95 13.99
CA SER A 141 -3.83 -17.36 13.80
C SER A 141 -4.39 -17.68 12.41
N PRO A 142 -4.91 -18.91 12.22
CA PRO A 142 -5.59 -19.31 11.00
C PRO A 142 -6.67 -18.29 10.62
N MET A 143 -6.90 -18.11 9.32
CA MET A 143 -7.86 -17.14 8.75
C MET A 143 -7.45 -15.67 8.79
N THR A 144 -6.36 -15.27 9.46
CA THR A 144 -5.92 -13.86 9.47
C THR A 144 -5.69 -13.31 8.06
N GLY A 145 -4.97 -14.05 7.21
CA GLY A 145 -4.75 -13.66 5.82
C GLY A 145 -6.06 -13.48 5.04
N GLY A 146 -7.04 -14.37 5.23
CA GLY A 146 -8.35 -14.25 4.59
C GLY A 146 -9.15 -13.03 5.06
N ARG A 147 -9.11 -12.71 6.36
CA ARG A 147 -9.74 -11.50 6.92
C ARG A 147 -9.12 -10.22 6.34
N LEU A 148 -7.80 -10.19 6.22
CA LEU A 148 -7.07 -9.07 5.61
C LEU A 148 -7.41 -8.91 4.13
N ILE A 149 -7.44 -10.00 3.36
CA ILE A 149 -7.84 -9.99 1.94
C ILE A 149 -9.27 -9.46 1.79
N ASN A 150 -10.23 -9.96 2.58
CA ASN A 150 -11.63 -9.51 2.49
C ASN A 150 -11.75 -8.02 2.87
N GLY A 151 -11.06 -7.59 3.93
CA GLY A 151 -11.02 -6.18 4.31
C GLY A 151 -10.43 -5.30 3.21
N PHE A 152 -9.38 -5.76 2.54
CA PHE A 152 -8.78 -5.07 1.42
C PHE A 152 -9.76 -4.98 0.23
N VAL A 153 -10.43 -6.08 -0.11
CA VAL A 153 -11.44 -6.13 -1.18
C VAL A 153 -12.59 -5.16 -0.90
N ASP A 154 -13.08 -5.09 0.35
CA ASP A 154 -14.10 -4.12 0.77
C ASP A 154 -13.63 -2.68 0.57
N LEU A 155 -12.40 -2.36 0.99
CA LEU A 155 -11.82 -1.03 0.80
C LEU A 155 -11.65 -0.72 -0.69
N TYR A 156 -11.18 -1.68 -1.48
CA TYR A 156 -10.91 -1.49 -2.89
C TYR A 156 -12.20 -1.24 -3.67
N LYS A 157 -13.26 -1.99 -3.36
CA LYS A 157 -14.59 -1.77 -3.92
C LYS A 157 -15.09 -0.34 -3.61
N ARG A 158 -15.07 0.07 -2.34
CA ARG A 158 -15.62 1.37 -1.90
C ARG A 158 -14.83 2.58 -2.43
N ASN A 159 -13.51 2.50 -2.43
CA ASN A 159 -12.65 3.62 -2.78
C ASN A 159 -12.36 3.73 -4.28
N TYR A 160 -12.55 2.64 -5.04
CA TYR A 160 -12.22 2.61 -6.46
C TYR A 160 -13.41 2.15 -7.31
N LEU A 161 -13.83 0.89 -7.17
CA LEU A 161 -14.80 0.29 -8.11
C LEU A 161 -16.16 0.98 -8.09
N ASP A 162 -16.69 1.29 -6.90
CA ASP A 162 -17.99 1.96 -6.73
C ASP A 162 -17.98 3.41 -7.24
N GLN A 163 -16.79 3.99 -7.40
CA GLN A 163 -16.58 5.32 -7.96
C GLN A 163 -16.30 5.28 -9.47
N GLY A 164 -16.36 4.10 -10.09
CA GLY A 164 -16.02 3.89 -11.49
C GLY A 164 -14.51 3.98 -11.78
N ASN A 165 -13.67 4.00 -10.76
CA ASN A 165 -12.21 4.00 -10.90
C ASN A 165 -11.70 2.56 -10.99
N LEU A 166 -11.28 2.14 -12.18
CA LEU A 166 -10.79 0.78 -12.46
C LEU A 166 -9.28 0.66 -12.20
N MET A 167 -8.80 1.17 -11.07
CA MET A 167 -7.40 1.18 -10.67
C MET A 167 -6.82 -0.24 -10.63
N PRO A 168 -5.85 -0.62 -11.49
CA PRO A 168 -5.26 -1.95 -11.43
C PRO A 168 -4.53 -2.22 -10.10
N LEU A 169 -4.35 -3.50 -9.79
CA LEU A 169 -3.51 -3.95 -8.69
C LEU A 169 -2.21 -4.53 -9.25
N PHE A 170 -1.09 -4.30 -8.59
CA PHE A 170 0.19 -4.95 -8.91
C PHE A 170 0.78 -5.60 -7.68
N MET A 171 1.31 -6.81 -7.84
CA MET A 171 1.99 -7.51 -6.77
C MET A 171 3.03 -8.50 -7.31
N GLN A 172 4.00 -8.83 -6.46
CA GLN A 172 5.00 -9.86 -6.73
C GLN A 172 4.65 -11.09 -5.90
N ALA A 173 4.00 -12.06 -6.52
CA ALA A 173 3.40 -13.19 -5.84
C ALA A 173 4.36 -14.39 -5.82
N ARG A 174 4.72 -14.87 -4.64
CA ARG A 174 5.46 -16.13 -4.45
C ARG A 174 4.66 -17.33 -4.99
N GLU A 175 5.27 -18.14 -5.86
CA GLU A 175 4.65 -19.29 -6.53
C GLU A 175 3.98 -20.26 -5.55
N GLN A 176 4.67 -20.55 -4.46
CA GLN A 176 4.25 -21.57 -3.50
C GLN A 176 3.04 -21.14 -2.65
N THR A 177 2.80 -19.84 -2.52
CA THR A 177 1.80 -19.27 -1.60
C THR A 177 0.83 -18.34 -2.32
N SER A 178 1.15 -17.04 -2.36
CA SER A 178 0.26 -15.97 -2.82
C SER A 178 -0.22 -16.16 -4.27
N PHE A 179 0.62 -16.65 -5.17
CA PHE A 179 0.21 -16.85 -6.56
C PHE A 179 -0.89 -17.92 -6.68
N LYS A 180 -0.75 -19.04 -5.96
CA LYS A 180 -1.80 -20.08 -5.87
C LYS A 180 -3.08 -19.56 -5.22
N ILE A 181 -2.99 -18.62 -4.27
CA ILE A 181 -4.17 -17.98 -3.67
C ILE A 181 -4.91 -17.16 -4.73
N ILE A 182 -4.20 -16.34 -5.50
CA ILE A 182 -4.78 -15.53 -6.58
C ILE A 182 -5.51 -16.41 -7.58
N GLN A 183 -4.84 -17.45 -8.11
CA GLN A 183 -5.43 -18.36 -9.10
C GLN A 183 -6.74 -19.02 -8.61
N ARG A 184 -6.86 -19.29 -7.31
CA ARG A 184 -8.05 -19.94 -6.73
C ARG A 184 -9.16 -18.98 -6.38
N GLN A 185 -8.83 -17.74 -5.97
CA GLN A 185 -9.79 -16.83 -5.34
C GLN A 185 -10.22 -15.68 -6.25
N LEU A 186 -9.45 -15.32 -7.28
CA LEU A 186 -9.69 -14.10 -8.06
C LEU A 186 -11.09 -14.07 -8.70
N GLN A 187 -11.53 -15.19 -9.28
CA GLN A 187 -12.88 -15.28 -9.87
C GLN A 187 -13.98 -15.12 -8.82
N LYS A 188 -13.82 -15.73 -7.64
CA LYS A 188 -14.78 -15.65 -6.55
C LYS A 188 -14.88 -14.23 -6.01
N ILE A 189 -13.74 -13.58 -5.79
CA ILE A 189 -13.67 -12.17 -5.38
C ILE A 189 -14.36 -11.28 -6.42
N GLY A 190 -14.13 -11.53 -7.70
CA GLY A 190 -14.83 -10.86 -8.80
C GLY A 190 -16.35 -10.95 -8.69
N GLN A 191 -16.87 -12.16 -8.48
CA GLN A 191 -18.31 -12.36 -8.30
C GLN A 191 -18.86 -11.61 -7.08
N GLU A 192 -18.13 -11.62 -5.95
CA GLU A 192 -18.54 -10.95 -4.71
C GLU A 192 -18.62 -9.43 -4.85
N VAL A 193 -17.70 -8.82 -5.61
CA VAL A 193 -17.70 -7.36 -5.86
C VAL A 193 -18.46 -6.94 -7.11
N GLY A 194 -19.01 -7.90 -7.87
CA GLY A 194 -19.75 -7.64 -9.11
C GLY A 194 -18.88 -7.17 -10.27
N MET A 195 -17.61 -7.59 -10.32
CA MET A 195 -16.61 -7.20 -11.32
C MET A 195 -15.90 -8.44 -11.88
N ASP A 196 -15.55 -8.44 -13.16
CA ASP A 196 -14.63 -9.45 -13.68
C ASP A 196 -13.20 -8.92 -13.61
N PHE A 197 -12.21 -9.82 -13.47
CA PHE A 197 -10.81 -9.44 -13.39
C PHE A 197 -9.99 -10.18 -14.46
N GLU A 198 -9.12 -9.45 -15.14
CA GLU A 198 -8.06 -9.97 -15.97
C GLU A 198 -6.79 -10.12 -15.13
N LEU A 199 -6.10 -11.25 -15.23
CA LEU A 199 -4.79 -11.49 -14.62
C LEU A 199 -3.73 -11.49 -15.72
N ILE A 200 -2.84 -10.50 -15.69
CA ILE A 200 -1.70 -10.40 -16.60
C ILE A 200 -0.47 -10.84 -15.81
N GLU A 201 0.17 -11.91 -16.27
CA GLU A 201 1.39 -12.43 -15.69
C GLU A 201 2.59 -11.89 -16.45
N LEU A 202 3.55 -11.32 -15.72
CA LEU A 202 4.79 -10.77 -16.26
C LEU A 202 5.91 -11.82 -16.15
N PRO A 203 7.08 -11.61 -16.79
CA PRO A 203 8.20 -12.54 -16.69
C PRO A 203 8.55 -12.84 -15.23
N THR A 204 8.65 -14.13 -14.90
CA THR A 204 9.00 -14.60 -13.56
C THR A 204 10.48 -14.39 -13.27
N TYR A 205 10.82 -14.28 -12.00
CA TYR A 205 12.20 -14.21 -11.53
C TYR A 205 12.39 -15.04 -10.27
N THR A 206 13.64 -15.29 -9.88
CA THR A 206 13.99 -16.05 -8.68
C THR A 206 14.50 -15.10 -7.59
N GLU A 207 14.01 -15.28 -6.37
CA GLU A 207 14.45 -14.56 -5.18
C GLU A 207 14.76 -15.56 -4.06
N GLY A 208 16.05 -15.74 -3.77
CA GLY A 208 16.50 -16.84 -2.92
C GLY A 208 16.15 -18.20 -3.55
N GLU A 209 15.31 -18.98 -2.86
CA GLU A 209 14.83 -20.30 -3.32
C GLU A 209 13.42 -20.25 -3.94
N ASP A 210 12.84 -19.06 -4.08
CA ASP A 210 11.46 -18.90 -4.52
C ASP A 210 11.34 -18.35 -5.94
N THR A 211 10.38 -18.90 -6.70
CA THR A 211 9.89 -18.29 -7.93
C THR A 211 8.87 -17.21 -7.60
N MET A 212 9.09 -16.02 -8.14
CA MET A 212 8.23 -14.86 -7.99
C MET A 212 7.49 -14.59 -9.30
N HIS A 213 6.18 -14.36 -9.18
CA HIS A 213 5.26 -14.05 -10.26
C HIS A 213 4.79 -12.59 -10.13
N PRO A 214 5.43 -11.64 -10.82
CA PRO A 214 4.87 -10.30 -10.93
C PRO A 214 3.58 -10.37 -11.73
N VAL A 215 2.49 -9.84 -11.17
CA VAL A 215 1.18 -9.87 -11.80
C VAL A 215 0.48 -8.53 -11.72
N ILE A 216 -0.29 -8.22 -12.78
CA ILE A 216 -1.23 -7.12 -12.81
C ILE A 216 -2.64 -7.70 -12.82
N ILE A 217 -3.45 -7.33 -11.84
CA ILE A 217 -4.87 -7.67 -11.76
C ILE A 217 -5.67 -6.45 -12.18
N ARG A 218 -6.40 -6.56 -13.30
CA ARG A 218 -7.14 -5.43 -13.88
C ARG A 218 -8.65 -5.69 -13.82
N PRO A 219 -9.44 -4.77 -13.23
CA PRO A 219 -10.90 -4.81 -13.37
C PRO A 219 -11.33 -4.67 -14.82
N ILE A 220 -12.29 -5.48 -15.27
CA ILE A 220 -12.87 -5.40 -16.61
C ILE A 220 -14.40 -5.24 -16.52
N VAL A 221 -14.92 -4.29 -17.29
CA VAL A 221 -16.37 -4.07 -17.40
C VAL A 221 -16.96 -5.13 -18.32
N LYS A 222 -17.97 -5.87 -17.83
CA LYS A 222 -18.74 -6.79 -18.68
C LYS A 222 -19.38 -6.01 -19.82
N LYS A 223 -19.05 -6.39 -21.05
CA LYS A 223 -19.71 -5.89 -22.26
C LYS A 223 -21.12 -6.44 -22.38
#